data_AF-A0A7S2N3M0-F1
#
_entry.id   AF-A0A7S2N3M0-F1
#
_cell.length_a   1.000
_cell.length_b   1.000
_cell.length_c   1.000
_cell.angle_alpha   90.00
_cell.angle_beta   90.00
_cell.angle_gamma   90.00
#
_symmetry.space_group_name_H-M   'P 1'
#
loop_
_entity.id
_entity.type
_entity.pdbx_description
1 polymer ?
#
loop_
_entity_poly.entity_id
_entity_poly.type
_entity_poly.pdbx_seq_one_letter_code
_entity_poly.pdbx_strand_id
1 'polypeptide(L)'
;GIDEEGRSNHVRVAKINRLLTDAGLVTWFDQERMRDDIVAQMTDGIDRSSVVLIFVSSGYFNSLNCMRECLRATLVGKPILTLFETEENKGGLSRERVREVLQQNDQVVERKPRGGEGE
;
A
#
# COMPACT_ATOMS: atom_id res chain seq x y z
N GLY A 1 6.21 1.80 -11.01
CA GLY A 1 5.58 1.29 -12.24
C GLY A 1 5.29 2.44 -13.18
N ILE A 2 5.24 2.14 -14.47
CA ILE A 2 4.80 3.05 -15.54
C ILE A 2 3.42 2.55 -16.03
N ASP A 3 2.50 3.45 -16.32
CA ASP A 3 1.19 3.09 -16.89
C ASP A 3 1.21 2.97 -18.42
N GLU A 4 0.05 2.64 -19.01
CA GLU A 4 -0.14 2.43 -20.45
C GLU A 4 0.15 3.69 -21.29
N GLU A 5 0.08 4.87 -20.69
CA GLU A 5 0.39 6.15 -21.33
C GLU A 5 1.84 6.60 -21.08
N GLY A 6 2.69 5.74 -20.49
CA GLY A 6 4.10 6.06 -20.22
C GLY A 6 4.31 6.95 -19.00
N ARG A 7 3.30 7.16 -18.15
CA ARG A 7 3.40 8.02 -16.95
C ARG A 7 3.87 7.23 -15.74
N SER A 8 4.65 7.87 -14.87
CA SER A 8 5.18 7.24 -13.66
C SER A 8 4.20 7.29 -12.50
N ASN A 9 3.87 6.12 -11.93
CA ASN A 9 3.11 6.02 -10.67
C ASN A 9 3.80 6.79 -9.55
N HIS A 10 5.14 6.75 -9.54
CA HIS A 10 5.93 7.37 -8.50
C HIS A 10 5.78 8.90 -8.51
N VAL A 11 5.69 9.53 -9.69
CA VAL A 11 5.42 10.96 -9.83
C VAL A 11 4.03 11.32 -9.30
N ARG A 12 3.02 10.47 -9.55
CA ARG A 12 1.67 10.68 -8.99
C ARG A 12 1.66 10.61 -7.47
N VAL A 13 2.28 9.58 -6.90
CA VAL A 13 2.32 9.42 -5.44
C VAL A 13 3.13 10.54 -4.78
N ALA A 14 4.23 11.00 -5.40
CA ALA A 14 4.98 12.16 -4.93
C ALA A 14 4.11 13.44 -4.88
N LYS A 15 3.22 13.64 -5.86
CA LYS A 15 2.25 14.74 -5.84
C LYS A 15 1.29 14.64 -4.66
N ILE A 16 0.80 13.45 -4.35
CA ILE A 16 -0.07 13.22 -3.19
C ILE A 16 0.68 13.54 -1.89
N ASN A 17 1.91 13.04 -1.75
CA ASN A 17 2.76 13.32 -0.60
C ASN A 17 2.92 14.83 -0.38
N ARG A 18 3.26 15.57 -1.44
CA ARG A 18 3.37 17.03 -1.37
C ARG A 18 2.09 17.70 -0.91
N LEU A 19 0.94 17.30 -1.45
CA LEU A 19 -0.36 17.88 -1.05
C LEU A 19 -0.69 17.64 0.43
N LEU A 20 -0.32 16.46 0.96
CA LEU A 20 -0.48 16.16 2.38
C LEU A 20 0.46 17.01 3.25
N THR A 21 1.72 17.16 2.83
CA THR A 21 2.69 18.02 3.52
C THR A 21 2.27 19.50 3.48
N ASP A 22 1.80 20.00 2.33
CA ASP A 22 1.29 21.37 2.16
C ASP A 22 0.05 21.62 3.06
N ALA A 23 -0.71 20.56 3.38
CA ALA A 23 -1.82 20.60 4.34
C ALA A 23 -1.37 20.51 5.82
N GLY A 24 -0.07 20.46 6.10
CA GLY A 24 0.49 20.44 7.45
C GLY A 24 0.66 19.04 8.06
N LEU A 25 0.48 17.98 7.27
CA LEU A 25 0.70 16.61 7.75
C LEU A 25 2.18 16.23 7.65
N VAL A 26 2.69 15.58 8.71
CA VAL A 26 4.02 14.96 8.67
C VAL A 26 3.90 13.64 7.93
N THR A 27 4.58 13.53 6.80
CA THR A 27 4.58 12.33 5.96
C THR A 27 5.97 11.71 5.88
N TRP A 28 6.00 10.40 5.69
CA TRP A 28 7.21 9.64 5.35
C TRP A 28 7.03 9.08 3.94
N PHE A 29 7.98 9.36 3.04
CA PHE A 29 7.92 8.92 1.65
C PHE A 29 9.29 8.44 1.16
N ASP A 30 9.29 7.29 0.48
CA ASP A 30 10.43 6.50 0.02
C ASP A 30 11.51 7.31 -0.75
N GLN A 31 11.13 8.36 -1.48
CA GLN A 31 12.04 9.11 -2.35
C GLN A 31 13.21 9.77 -1.63
N GLU A 32 13.09 10.05 -0.34
CA GLU A 32 14.04 10.92 0.36
C GLU A 32 15.11 10.17 1.16
N ARG A 33 14.95 8.85 1.41
CA ARG A 33 15.77 8.10 2.38
C ARG A 33 15.96 6.62 2.05
N MET A 34 16.52 6.33 0.88
CA MET A 34 16.90 4.95 0.53
C MET A 34 18.36 4.88 0.13
N ARG A 35 19.24 4.72 1.13
CA ARG A 35 20.63 4.25 0.95
C ARG A 35 20.88 3.09 1.91
N ASP A 36 21.59 2.08 1.45
CA ASP A 36 21.99 0.87 2.19
C ASP A 36 20.85 -0.13 2.49
N ASP A 37 20.16 -0.03 3.63
CA ASP A 37 19.11 -0.99 4.02
C ASP A 37 17.70 -0.43 3.79
N ILE A 38 17.19 -0.66 2.57
CA ILE A 38 15.87 -0.22 2.12
C ILE A 38 14.76 -0.83 3.01
N VAL A 39 14.90 -2.09 3.41
CA VAL A 39 13.86 -2.81 4.16
C VAL A 39 13.77 -2.29 5.59
N ALA A 40 14.92 -2.08 6.25
CA ALA A 40 14.94 -1.52 7.59
C ALA A 40 14.36 -0.10 7.62
N GLN A 41 14.70 0.75 6.64
CA GLN A 41 14.19 2.12 6.56
C GLN A 41 12.68 2.17 6.29
N MET A 42 12.16 1.32 5.40
CA MET A 42 10.71 1.20 5.19
C MET A 42 9.99 0.74 6.46
N THR A 43 10.54 -0.26 7.15
CA THR A 43 9.96 -0.80 8.39
C THR A 43 9.93 0.26 9.48
N ASP A 44 11.03 0.99 9.68
CA ASP A 44 11.11 2.09 10.66
C ASP A 44 10.14 3.22 10.35
N GLY A 45 9.99 3.58 9.07
CA GLY A 45 9.01 4.56 8.61
C GLY A 45 7.57 4.16 8.96
N ILE A 46 7.21 2.88 8.74
CA ILE A 46 5.89 2.32 9.10
C ILE A 46 5.70 2.32 10.62
N ASP A 47 6.68 1.87 11.37
CA ASP A 47 6.60 1.71 12.82
C ASP A 47 6.38 3.07 13.53
N ARG A 48 7.05 4.12 13.04
CA ARG A 48 6.92 5.49 13.57
C ARG A 48 5.67 6.23 13.09
N SER A 49 5.00 5.75 12.04
CA SER A 49 3.82 6.40 11.48
C SER A 49 2.56 6.12 12.30
N SER A 50 1.65 7.09 12.38
CA SER A 50 0.34 6.90 13.05
C SER A 50 -0.68 6.18 12.16
N VAL A 51 -0.54 6.30 10.85
CA VAL A 51 -1.41 5.74 9.80
C VAL A 51 -0.56 5.41 8.59
N VAL A 52 -0.92 4.37 7.84
CA VAL A 52 -0.27 4.01 6.58
C VAL A 52 -1.24 4.25 5.43
N LEU A 53 -0.86 5.13 4.50
CA LEU A 53 -1.59 5.35 3.25
C LEU A 53 -1.03 4.45 2.15
N ILE A 54 -1.86 3.58 1.59
CA ILE A 54 -1.48 2.64 0.53
C ILE A 54 -2.09 3.09 -0.79
N PHE A 55 -1.24 3.36 -1.79
CA PHE A 55 -1.68 3.64 -3.16
C PHE A 55 -1.77 2.36 -3.98
N VAL A 56 -3.00 1.92 -4.24
CA VAL A 56 -3.27 0.69 -5.00
C VAL A 56 -3.37 1.01 -6.48
N SER A 57 -2.36 0.55 -7.22
CA SER A 57 -2.32 0.47 -8.68
C SER A 57 -2.38 -1.00 -9.11
N SER A 58 -2.56 -1.28 -10.40
CA SER A 58 -2.55 -2.64 -10.98
C SER A 58 -1.27 -3.42 -10.64
N GLY A 59 -0.13 -2.73 -10.57
CA GLY A 59 1.15 -3.32 -10.18
C GLY A 59 1.38 -3.48 -8.68
N TYR A 60 0.50 -2.93 -7.83
CA TYR A 60 0.70 -2.90 -6.38
C TYR A 60 0.83 -4.31 -5.79
N PHE A 61 -0.13 -5.19 -6.09
CA PHE A 61 -0.15 -6.56 -5.55
C PHE A 61 0.96 -7.45 -6.13
N ASN A 62 1.60 -7.04 -7.24
CA ASN A 62 2.71 -7.76 -7.84
C ASN A 62 4.08 -7.32 -7.29
N SER A 63 4.13 -6.22 -6.51
CA SER A 63 5.37 -5.69 -5.94
C SER A 63 5.65 -6.32 -4.57
N LEU A 64 6.76 -7.06 -4.47
CA LEU A 64 7.21 -7.64 -3.19
C LEU A 64 7.42 -6.58 -2.11
N ASN A 65 7.92 -5.40 -2.48
CA ASN A 65 8.13 -4.31 -1.52
C ASN A 65 6.81 -3.77 -0.99
N CYS A 66 5.83 -3.53 -1.88
CA CYS A 66 4.49 -3.09 -1.48
C CYS A 66 3.80 -4.10 -0.56
N MET A 67 3.94 -5.40 -0.86
CA MET A 67 3.38 -6.45 -0.01
C MET A 67 4.07 -6.53 1.36
N ARG A 68 5.38 -6.30 1.44
CA ARG A 68 6.11 -6.22 2.72
C ARG A 68 5.63 -5.07 3.58
N GLU A 69 5.42 -3.89 3.00
CA GLU A 69 4.91 -2.71 3.71
C GLU A 69 3.51 -2.97 4.25
N CYS A 70 2.62 -3.48 3.40
CA CYS A 70 1.25 -3.85 3.77
C CYS A 70 1.22 -4.86 4.92
N LEU A 71 2.05 -5.90 4.83
CA LEU A 71 2.14 -6.93 5.86
C LEU A 71 2.69 -6.36 7.16
N ARG A 72 3.73 -5.52 7.12
CA ARG A 72 4.29 -4.90 8.32
C ARG A 72 3.25 -4.03 9.02
N ALA A 73 2.59 -3.13 8.29
CA ALA A 73 1.54 -2.26 8.81
C ALA A 73 0.41 -3.06 9.48
N THR A 74 0.02 -4.18 8.85
CA THR A 74 -0.97 -5.12 9.41
C THR A 74 -0.47 -5.77 10.71
N LEU A 75 0.77 -6.28 10.72
CA LEU A 75 1.35 -6.97 11.88
C LEU A 75 1.52 -6.05 13.10
N VAL A 76 1.83 -4.77 12.88
CA VAL A 76 1.96 -3.78 13.97
C VAL A 76 0.65 -3.05 14.29
N GLY A 77 -0.47 -3.48 13.69
CA GLY A 77 -1.81 -2.95 13.98
C GLY A 77 -2.01 -1.49 13.58
N LYS A 78 -1.26 -0.99 12.59
CA LYS A 78 -1.41 0.39 12.13
C LYS A 78 -2.69 0.52 11.30
N PRO A 79 -3.49 1.59 11.50
CA PRO A 79 -4.59 1.90 10.60
C PRO A 79 -4.07 2.04 9.16
N ILE A 80 -4.71 1.34 8.22
CA ILE A 80 -4.40 1.39 6.79
C ILE A 80 -5.52 2.15 6.09
N LEU A 81 -5.15 3.27 5.44
CA LEU A 81 -6.02 3.99 4.52
C LEU A 81 -5.62 3.64 3.09
N THR A 82 -6.56 3.16 2.29
CA THR A 82 -6.28 2.74 0.92
C THR A 82 -6.80 3.77 -0.07
N LEU A 83 -5.95 4.17 -1.02
CA LEU A 83 -6.30 5.02 -2.15
C LEU A 83 -6.15 4.22 -3.44
N PHE A 84 -7.28 3.98 -4.11
CA PHE A 84 -7.32 3.21 -5.36
C PHE A 84 -7.20 4.14 -6.56
N GLU A 85 -6.28 3.83 -7.46
CA GLU A 85 -6.32 4.35 -8.83
C GLU A 85 -7.41 3.59 -9.59
N THR A 86 -8.48 4.28 -10.00
CA THR A 86 -9.65 3.64 -10.63
C THR A 86 -9.63 3.72 -12.15
N GLU A 87 -8.67 4.46 -12.72
CA GLU A 87 -8.52 4.59 -14.16
C GLU A 87 -7.48 3.58 -14.68
N GLU A 88 -7.92 2.60 -15.48
CA GLU A 88 -7.07 1.52 -15.98
C GLU A 88 -5.89 2.05 -16.82
N ASN A 89 -6.13 3.05 -17.66
CA ASN A 89 -5.09 3.74 -18.44
C ASN A 89 -4.04 4.46 -17.56
N LYS A 90 -4.35 4.73 -16.29
CA LYS A 90 -3.40 5.25 -15.28
C LYS A 90 -2.71 4.14 -14.48
N GLY A 91 -2.84 2.90 -14.92
CA GLY A 91 -2.36 1.74 -14.18
C GLY A 91 -3.21 1.45 -12.95
N GLY A 92 -4.49 1.81 -12.98
CA GLY A 92 -5.47 1.50 -11.96
C GLY A 92 -6.07 0.10 -12.09
N LEU A 93 -6.95 -0.22 -11.15
CA LEU A 93 -7.87 -1.35 -11.27
C LEU A 93 -9.27 -0.79 -11.51
N SER A 94 -10.04 -1.36 -12.44
CA SER A 94 -11.46 -1.03 -12.54
C SER A 94 -12.19 -1.27 -11.21
N ARG A 95 -13.28 -0.54 -11.00
CA ARG A 95 -14.11 -0.68 -9.79
C ARG A 95 -14.62 -2.10 -9.61
N GLU A 96 -14.96 -2.76 -10.71
CA GLU A 96 -15.33 -4.17 -10.76
C GLU A 96 -14.18 -5.04 -10.24
N ARG A 97 -12.96 -4.83 -10.76
CA ARG A 97 -11.80 -5.61 -10.35
C ARG A 97 -11.40 -5.39 -8.89
N VAL A 98 -11.49 -4.15 -8.40
CA VAL A 98 -11.29 -3.86 -6.97
C VAL A 98 -12.30 -4.63 -6.13
N ARG A 99 -13.58 -4.60 -6.51
CA ARG A 99 -14.65 -5.32 -5.79
C ARG A 99 -14.41 -6.84 -5.79
N GLU A 100 -14.00 -7.41 -6.92
CA GLU A 100 -13.67 -8.84 -7.02
C GLU A 100 -12.52 -9.23 -6.07
N VAL A 101 -11.43 -8.47 -6.06
CA VAL A 101 -10.27 -8.74 -5.20
C VAL A 101 -10.67 -8.65 -3.73
N LEU A 102 -11.47 -7.66 -3.34
CA LEU A 102 -11.96 -7.52 -1.97
C LEU A 102 -12.87 -8.70 -1.57
N GLN A 103 -13.83 -9.08 -2.42
CA GLN A 103 -14.72 -10.22 -2.17
C GLN A 103 -13.96 -11.55 -2.06
N GLN A 104 -12.95 -11.77 -2.90
CA GLN A 104 -12.09 -12.95 -2.81
C GLN A 104 -11.31 -12.99 -1.49
N ASN A 105 -10.84 -11.84 -1.00
CA ASN A 105 -10.09 -11.78 0.25
C ASN A 105 -10.97 -12.04 1.48
N ASP A 106 -12.19 -11.52 1.52
CA ASP A 106 -13.14 -11.80 2.62
C ASP A 106 -13.45 -13.30 2.74
N GLN A 107 -13.56 -14.00 1.60
CA GLN A 107 -13.76 -15.45 1.54
C GLN A 107 -12.55 -16.24 2.09
N VAL A 108 -11.34 -15.68 2.05
CA VAL A 108 -10.12 -16.30 2.58
C VAL A 108 -10.02 -16.08 4.09
N VAL A 109 -10.42 -14.92 4.59
CA VAL A 109 -10.44 -14.61 6.03
C VAL A 109 -11.44 -15.51 6.79
N GLU A 110 -12.61 -15.74 6.21
CA GLU A 110 -13.64 -16.64 6.77
C GLU A 110 -13.24 -18.13 6.75
N ARG A 111 -12.24 -18.51 5.96
CA ARG A 111 -11.83 -19.93 5.77
C ARG A 111 -10.69 -20.40 6.66
N LYS A 112 -10.14 -19.56 7.55
CA LYS A 112 -9.17 -20.04 8.54
C LYS A 112 -9.95 -20.49 9.79
N PRO A 113 -10.23 -21.80 9.99
CA PRO A 113 -10.71 -22.23 11.29
C PRO A 113 -9.63 -21.80 12.29
N ARG A 114 -10.07 -21.18 13.40
CA ARG A 114 -9.23 -21.02 14.58
C ARG A 114 -8.85 -22.42 15.03
N GLY A 115 -7.70 -22.91 14.57
CA GLY A 115 -7.13 -24.18 15.01
C GLY A 115 -7.07 -24.13 16.53
N GLY A 116 -7.74 -25.08 17.16
CA GLY A 116 -7.85 -25.15 18.61
C GLY A 116 -6.49 -25.18 19.27
N GLU A 117 -6.28 -24.27 20.20
CA GLU A 117 -5.38 -24.51 21.32
C GLU A 117 -6.13 -25.45 22.27
N GLY A 118 -5.52 -26.61 22.59
CA GLY A 118 -6.08 -27.51 23.59
C GLY A 118 -5.60 -28.95 23.48
N GLU A 119 -4.30 -29.18 23.70
CA GLU A 119 -3.82 -30.33 24.50
C GLU A 119 -2.75 -29.83 25.48
#